data_AF-A0A258SQ57-F1
#
_entry.id   AF-A0A258SQ57-F1
#
_cell.length_a   1.000
_cell.length_b   1.000
_cell.length_c   1.000
_cell.angle_alpha   90.00
_cell.angle_beta   90.00
_cell.angle_gamma   90.00
#
_symmetry.space_group_name_H-M   'P 1'
#
loop_
_entity.id
_entity.type
_entity.pdbx_description
1 polymer ?
#
loop_
_entity_poly.entity_id
_entity_poly.type
_entity_poly.pdbx_seq_one_letter_code
_entity_poly.pdbx_strand_id
1 'polypeptide(L)'
;MTMLASPNEAADPTTGFPQAVFGNSADGFAVARVADTEFAMLPSRDGRFYLASGWRIGRPMEQWTHADFYGHSGELANEVAFRAKVMENAEHQREKRALRRREIRTMANTPWGPSQAATLYAEDVVFHSTAGHGGIHLSATRNRMVHPMLRGTILASGESREKDRRAFEQRHAGDWIVVSAITSNHEKGMVEVVATMGGRRGPGTEERRFLVPSEEYRSGPFGFVIDEDRHWIYSGPSSFLGWAR
;
A
#
# COMPACT_ATOMS: atom_id res chain seq x y z
N MET A 1 -5.15 1.22 -61.07
CA MET A 1 -5.17 2.65 -60.71
C MET A 1 -6.49 2.93 -60.03
N THR A 2 -6.55 2.70 -58.71
CA THR A 2 -7.65 3.15 -57.83
C THR A 2 -7.06 3.26 -56.43
N MET A 3 -6.86 4.47 -55.94
CA MET A 3 -6.41 4.76 -54.57
C MET A 3 -7.62 4.59 -53.63
N LEU A 4 -7.50 3.71 -52.64
CA LEU A 4 -8.41 3.70 -51.49
C LEU A 4 -7.79 4.60 -50.42
N ALA A 5 -8.46 5.71 -50.13
CA ALA A 5 -8.11 6.59 -49.02
C ALA A 5 -8.40 5.88 -47.70
N SER A 6 -7.38 5.75 -46.85
CA SER A 6 -7.49 5.34 -45.46
C SER A 6 -8.20 6.43 -44.64
N PRO A 7 -9.20 6.12 -43.80
CA PRO A 7 -9.62 7.04 -42.76
C PRO A 7 -8.73 6.79 -41.53
N ASN A 8 -7.56 7.43 -41.51
CA ASN A 8 -6.79 7.61 -40.29
C ASN A 8 -6.55 9.10 -40.08
N GLU A 9 -7.64 9.86 -39.96
CA GLU A 9 -7.59 11.16 -39.30
C GLU A 9 -7.51 10.88 -37.80
N ALA A 10 -6.28 10.94 -37.30
CA ALA A 10 -6.02 10.99 -35.87
C ALA A 10 -6.78 12.19 -35.30
N ALA A 11 -7.86 11.90 -34.58
CA ALA A 11 -8.53 12.90 -33.76
C ALA A 11 -7.47 13.53 -32.83
N ASP A 12 -7.38 14.85 -32.88
CA ASP A 12 -6.53 15.65 -32.02
C ASP A 12 -6.84 15.30 -30.54
N PRO A 13 -5.85 14.82 -29.76
CA PRO A 13 -6.08 14.37 -28.39
C PRO A 13 -6.44 15.52 -27.44
N THR A 14 -6.53 16.77 -27.92
CA THR A 14 -7.04 17.91 -27.15
C THR A 14 -8.55 18.15 -27.29
N THR A 15 -9.22 17.58 -28.29
CA THR A 15 -10.66 17.85 -28.58
C THR A 15 -11.63 16.93 -27.81
N GLY A 16 -11.12 15.95 -27.05
CA GLY A 16 -11.92 14.88 -26.45
C GLY A 16 -12.22 14.98 -24.95
N PHE A 17 -11.96 16.12 -24.30
CA PHE A 17 -12.27 16.25 -22.87
C PHE A 17 -13.74 16.62 -22.66
N PRO A 18 -14.55 15.82 -21.93
CA PRO A 18 -15.92 16.20 -21.63
C PRO A 18 -15.89 17.49 -20.79
N GLN A 19 -16.44 18.56 -21.34
CA GLN A 19 -16.61 19.82 -20.63
C GLN A 19 -17.43 19.59 -19.36
N ALA A 20 -17.21 20.41 -18.34
CA ALA A 20 -18.03 20.38 -17.15
C ALA A 20 -19.49 20.66 -17.53
N VAL A 21 -20.37 19.70 -17.28
CA VAL A 21 -21.82 19.85 -17.48
C VAL A 21 -22.43 20.19 -16.13
N PHE A 22 -23.17 21.30 -16.06
CA PHE A 22 -23.84 21.76 -14.83
C PHE A 22 -25.34 21.53 -14.92
N GLY A 23 -25.97 21.26 -13.79
CA GLY A 23 -27.42 21.05 -13.69
C GLY A 23 -27.92 21.22 -12.26
N ASN A 24 -29.16 20.80 -12.03
CA ASN A 24 -29.78 20.76 -10.70
C ASN A 24 -30.18 19.32 -10.38
N SER A 25 -30.04 18.93 -9.11
CA SER A 25 -30.43 17.61 -8.61
C SER A 25 -31.95 17.49 -8.40
N ALA A 26 -32.42 16.28 -8.08
CA ALA A 26 -33.81 16.05 -7.70
C ALA A 26 -34.20 16.84 -6.43
N ASP A 27 -33.22 17.03 -5.54
CA ASP A 27 -33.38 17.76 -4.27
C ASP A 27 -33.17 19.28 -4.43
N GLY A 28 -32.98 19.77 -5.67
CA GLY A 28 -32.89 21.21 -5.98
C GLY A 28 -31.54 21.86 -5.69
N PHE A 29 -30.47 21.09 -5.46
CA PHE A 29 -29.12 21.63 -5.29
C PHE A 29 -28.31 21.60 -6.59
N ALA A 30 -27.33 22.50 -6.70
CA ALA A 30 -26.46 22.60 -7.88
C ALA A 30 -25.56 21.36 -7.98
N VAL A 31 -25.49 20.79 -9.18
CA VAL A 31 -24.66 19.62 -9.50
C VAL A 31 -23.86 19.83 -10.77
N ALA A 32 -22.79 19.05 -10.92
CA ALA A 32 -22.02 19.00 -12.15
C ALA A 32 -21.42 17.63 -12.41
N ARG A 33 -21.12 17.33 -13.67
CA ARG A 33 -20.32 16.15 -14.07
C ARG A 33 -19.10 16.60 -14.83
N VAL A 34 -17.97 16.00 -14.52
CA VAL A 34 -16.72 16.11 -15.26
C VAL A 34 -16.19 14.69 -15.47
N ALA A 35 -16.26 14.22 -16.72
CA ALA A 35 -15.97 12.83 -17.07
C ALA A 35 -16.76 11.82 -16.20
N ASP A 36 -16.05 10.96 -15.45
CA ASP A 36 -16.64 9.92 -14.58
C ASP A 36 -16.89 10.43 -13.15
N THR A 37 -16.59 11.70 -12.86
CA THR A 37 -16.72 12.29 -11.52
C THR A 37 -17.90 13.26 -11.46
N GLU A 38 -18.76 13.06 -10.49
CA GLU A 38 -19.92 13.90 -10.21
C GLU A 38 -19.67 14.78 -8.99
N PHE A 39 -20.17 16.01 -9.03
CA PHE A 39 -20.02 17.01 -7.99
C PHE A 39 -21.38 17.57 -7.59
N ALA A 40 -21.54 17.89 -6.31
CA ALA A 40 -22.70 18.60 -5.78
C ALA A 40 -22.29 19.68 -4.80
N MET A 41 -23.05 20.76 -4.76
CA MET A 41 -23.00 21.76 -3.70
C MET A 41 -24.03 21.40 -2.64
N LEU A 42 -23.60 20.77 -1.55
CA LEU A 42 -24.52 20.30 -0.51
C LEU A 42 -24.50 21.23 0.71
N PRO A 43 -25.66 21.47 1.34
CA PRO A 43 -25.70 22.23 2.59
C PRO A 43 -25.19 21.38 3.75
N SER A 44 -24.44 22.02 4.65
CA SER A 44 -24.05 21.51 5.95
C SER A 44 -25.10 21.89 6.99
N ARG A 45 -25.04 21.26 8.17
CA ARG A 45 -26.00 21.44 9.28
C ARG A 45 -26.03 22.88 9.83
N ASP A 46 -25.00 23.67 9.57
CA ASP A 46 -24.82 25.05 10.00
C ASP A 46 -25.16 26.08 8.90
N GLY A 47 -25.77 25.64 7.79
CA GLY A 47 -26.18 26.52 6.70
C GLY A 47 -25.07 26.91 5.73
N ARG A 48 -23.83 26.42 5.94
CA ARG A 48 -22.74 26.55 4.97
C ARG A 48 -22.88 25.52 3.85
N PHE A 49 -22.19 25.71 2.73
CA PHE A 49 -22.13 24.72 1.66
C PHE A 49 -20.78 24.02 1.63
N TYR A 50 -20.73 22.82 1.06
CA TYR A 50 -19.48 22.10 0.79
C TYR A 50 -19.53 21.41 -0.57
N LEU A 51 -18.36 21.13 -1.14
CA LEU A 51 -18.28 20.34 -2.37
C LEU A 51 -18.37 18.86 -2.00
N ALA A 52 -19.37 18.18 -2.53
CA ALA A 52 -19.49 16.74 -2.43
C ALA A 52 -19.08 16.09 -3.75
N SER A 53 -18.58 14.84 -3.68
CA SER A 53 -18.21 14.07 -4.87
C SER A 53 -18.82 12.68 -4.89
N GLY A 54 -19.18 12.25 -6.09
CA GLY A 54 -19.66 10.92 -6.45
C GLY A 54 -18.86 10.37 -7.63
N TRP A 55 -19.10 9.11 -7.97
CA TRP A 55 -18.38 8.43 -9.04
C TRP A 55 -19.30 7.54 -9.85
N ARG A 56 -19.30 7.75 -11.17
CA ARG A 56 -20.06 6.98 -12.17
C ARG A 56 -21.54 6.84 -11.85
N ILE A 57 -22.20 7.93 -11.50
CA ILE A 57 -23.65 7.95 -11.32
C ILE A 57 -24.31 7.83 -12.71
N GLY A 58 -24.86 6.67 -13.04
CA GLY A 58 -25.34 6.38 -14.41
C GLY A 58 -26.65 7.07 -14.84
N ARG A 59 -27.42 7.62 -13.89
CA ARG A 59 -28.71 8.27 -14.14
C ARG A 59 -28.57 9.77 -14.48
N PRO A 60 -29.59 10.41 -15.08
CA PRO A 60 -29.59 11.85 -15.37
C PRO A 60 -29.41 12.71 -14.11
N MET A 61 -28.85 13.91 -14.27
CA MET A 61 -28.50 14.81 -13.16
C MET A 61 -29.71 15.20 -12.31
N GLU A 62 -30.87 15.32 -12.95
CA GLU A 62 -32.15 15.70 -12.33
C GLU A 62 -32.70 14.62 -11.39
N GLN A 63 -32.11 13.41 -11.41
CA GLN A 63 -32.49 12.28 -10.56
C GLN A 63 -31.46 12.01 -9.46
N TRP A 64 -30.43 12.84 -9.34
CA TRP A 64 -29.43 12.69 -8.29
C TRP A 64 -29.97 13.19 -6.97
N THR A 65 -29.61 12.51 -5.89
CA THR A 65 -30.00 12.88 -4.53
C THR A 65 -28.75 13.05 -3.67
N HIS A 66 -28.91 13.64 -2.48
CA HIS A 66 -27.83 13.79 -1.50
C HIS A 66 -27.04 12.48 -1.27
N ALA A 67 -27.74 11.34 -1.25
CA ALA A 67 -27.17 10.02 -0.94
C ALA A 67 -26.20 9.48 -2.01
N ASP A 68 -26.19 10.04 -3.23
CA ASP A 68 -25.27 9.60 -4.29
C ASP A 68 -23.84 10.10 -4.10
N PHE A 69 -23.65 11.09 -3.24
CA PHE A 69 -22.37 11.73 -3.00
C PHE A 69 -21.79 11.26 -1.67
N TYR A 70 -20.63 10.61 -1.75
CA TYR A 70 -19.95 10.03 -0.58
C TYR A 70 -18.69 10.79 -0.19
N GLY A 71 -18.13 11.60 -1.09
CA GLY A 71 -16.96 12.44 -0.81
C GLY A 71 -17.37 13.80 -0.25
N HIS A 72 -16.61 14.30 0.72
CA HIS A 72 -16.76 15.65 1.27
C HIS A 72 -15.45 16.42 1.07
N SER A 73 -15.50 17.62 0.49
CA SER A 73 -14.29 18.36 0.10
C SER A 73 -14.49 19.87 0.23
N GLY A 74 -13.91 20.47 1.28
CA GLY A 74 -13.84 21.93 1.40
C GLY A 74 -15.18 22.64 1.54
N GLU A 75 -15.14 23.85 2.09
CA GLU A 75 -16.29 24.73 2.22
C GLU A 75 -16.52 25.51 0.93
N LEU A 76 -17.78 25.78 0.60
CA LEU A 76 -18.21 26.60 -0.52
C LEU A 76 -19.06 27.77 -0.01
N ALA A 77 -18.78 28.97 -0.51
CA ALA A 77 -19.55 30.16 -0.13
C ALA A 77 -20.89 30.26 -0.88
N ASN A 78 -20.93 29.84 -2.15
CA ASN A 78 -22.09 29.97 -3.04
C ASN A 78 -21.90 29.14 -4.32
N GLU A 79 -22.89 29.20 -5.22
CA GLU A 79 -22.86 28.50 -6.51
C GLU A 79 -21.72 28.98 -7.44
N VAL A 80 -21.28 30.25 -7.34
CA VAL A 80 -20.15 30.75 -8.13
C VAL A 80 -18.85 30.05 -7.70
N ALA A 81 -18.64 29.89 -6.39
CA ALA A 81 -17.51 29.14 -5.84
C ALA A 81 -17.57 27.66 -6.22
N PHE A 82 -18.78 27.07 -6.22
CA PHE A 82 -18.99 25.70 -6.71
C PHE A 82 -18.54 25.54 -8.17
N ARG A 83 -19.05 26.40 -9.07
CA ARG A 83 -18.70 26.36 -10.50
C ARG A 83 -17.19 26.54 -10.72
N ALA A 84 -16.56 27.47 -10.01
CA ALA A 84 -15.11 27.67 -10.07
C ALA A 84 -14.33 26.41 -9.67
N LYS A 85 -14.73 25.74 -8.58
CA LYS A 85 -14.09 24.50 -8.12
C LYS A 85 -14.27 23.33 -9.08
N VAL A 86 -15.45 23.20 -9.69
CA VAL A 86 -15.68 22.18 -10.72
C VAL A 86 -14.83 22.45 -11.96
N MET A 87 -14.71 23.72 -12.38
CA MET A 87 -13.88 24.09 -13.53
C MET A 87 -12.38 23.87 -13.26
N GLU A 88 -11.89 24.22 -12.06
CA GLU A 88 -10.54 23.90 -11.60
C GLU A 88 -10.29 22.39 -11.63
N ASN A 89 -11.26 21.59 -11.17
CA ASN A 89 -11.15 20.13 -11.23
C ASN A 89 -11.13 19.61 -12.69
N ALA A 90 -11.94 20.19 -13.58
CA ALA A 90 -11.94 19.84 -15.00
C ALA A 90 -10.60 20.13 -15.67
N GLU A 91 -9.96 21.24 -15.31
CA GLU A 91 -8.59 21.54 -15.74
C GLU A 91 -7.58 20.55 -15.18
N HIS A 92 -7.63 20.28 -13.87
CA HIS A 92 -6.78 19.28 -13.24
C HIS A 92 -6.91 17.89 -13.90
N GLN A 93 -8.13 17.48 -14.25
CA GLN A 93 -8.37 16.22 -14.95
C GLN A 93 -7.83 16.24 -16.39
N ARG A 94 -7.95 17.36 -17.12
CA ARG A 94 -7.33 17.55 -18.44
C ARG A 94 -5.81 17.40 -18.36
N GLU A 95 -5.18 18.09 -17.42
CA GLU A 95 -3.73 18.03 -17.20
C GLU A 95 -3.29 16.60 -16.86
N LYS A 96 -3.97 15.92 -15.93
CA LYS A 96 -3.67 14.53 -15.58
C LYS A 96 -3.80 13.57 -16.76
N ARG A 97 -4.77 13.77 -17.65
CA ARG A 97 -4.88 12.99 -18.89
C ARG A 97 -3.77 13.30 -19.88
N ALA A 98 -3.34 14.57 -19.98
CA ALA A 98 -2.22 14.98 -20.83
C ALA A 98 -0.89 14.33 -20.41
N LEU A 99 -0.76 13.92 -19.14
CA LEU A 99 0.40 13.13 -18.67
C LEU A 99 0.46 11.71 -19.25
N ARG A 100 -0.59 11.24 -19.96
CA ARG A 100 -0.65 9.94 -20.66
C ARG A 100 -0.24 8.75 -19.79
N ARG A 101 -0.58 8.82 -18.49
CA ARG A 101 -0.35 7.73 -17.55
C ARG A 101 -1.22 6.54 -17.95
N ARG A 102 -0.62 5.37 -18.13
CA ARG A 102 -1.33 4.17 -18.59
C ARG A 102 -1.44 3.15 -17.48
N GLU A 103 -2.66 2.71 -17.19
CA GLU A 103 -2.85 1.57 -16.31
C GLU A 103 -2.32 0.30 -16.98
N ILE A 104 -1.53 -0.47 -16.25
CA ILE A 104 -0.93 -1.72 -16.73
C ILE A 104 -1.30 -2.85 -15.78
N ARG A 105 -1.54 -4.02 -16.34
CA ARG A 105 -1.71 -5.25 -15.56
C ARG A 105 -0.34 -5.75 -15.14
N THR A 106 -0.18 -6.00 -13.85
CA THR A 106 1.03 -6.62 -13.31
C THR A 106 0.68 -7.48 -12.11
N MET A 107 1.40 -8.59 -11.95
CA MET A 107 1.36 -9.43 -10.76
C MET A 107 2.67 -9.33 -9.96
N ALA A 108 3.38 -8.22 -10.11
CA ALA A 108 4.65 -8.00 -9.44
C ALA A 108 4.49 -7.99 -7.91
N ASN A 109 5.37 -8.72 -7.23
CA ASN A 109 5.59 -8.53 -5.81
C ASN A 109 6.52 -7.34 -5.61
N THR A 110 6.06 -6.33 -4.88
CA THR A 110 6.84 -5.13 -4.59
C THR A 110 7.36 -5.17 -3.16
N PRO A 111 8.35 -4.33 -2.79
CA PRO A 111 8.77 -4.18 -1.40
C PRO A 111 7.63 -3.79 -0.44
N TRP A 112 6.51 -3.27 -0.95
CA TRP A 112 5.32 -2.85 -0.20
C TRP A 112 4.16 -3.86 -0.28
N GLY A 113 4.45 -5.09 -0.72
CA GLY A 113 3.48 -6.17 -0.89
C GLY A 113 3.09 -6.42 -2.36
N PRO A 114 2.16 -7.36 -2.60
CA PRO A 114 1.65 -7.66 -3.94
C PRO A 114 0.99 -6.44 -4.58
N SER A 115 1.34 -6.15 -5.85
CA SER A 115 0.73 -5.07 -6.62
C SER A 115 -0.73 -5.40 -6.92
N GLN A 116 -1.65 -4.52 -6.53
CA GLN A 116 -3.08 -4.61 -6.83
C GLN A 116 -3.43 -3.90 -8.14
N ALA A 117 -2.77 -2.77 -8.40
CA ALA A 117 -2.83 -2.05 -9.66
C ALA A 117 -1.47 -1.44 -9.97
N ALA A 118 -1.20 -1.13 -11.24
CA ALA A 118 -0.01 -0.42 -11.63
C ALA A 118 -0.28 0.62 -12.70
N THR A 119 0.43 1.73 -12.62
CA THR A 119 0.32 2.85 -13.55
C THR A 119 1.70 3.18 -14.09
N LEU A 120 1.88 3.06 -15.40
CA LEU A 120 3.06 3.53 -16.11
C LEU A 120 2.98 5.05 -16.24
N TYR A 121 3.88 5.76 -15.55
CA TYR A 121 3.97 7.22 -15.60
C TYR A 121 4.81 7.69 -16.78
N ALA A 122 5.89 6.96 -17.06
CA ALA A 122 6.76 7.14 -18.20
C ALA A 122 7.43 5.80 -18.51
N GLU A 123 8.15 5.71 -19.63
CA GLU A 123 9.03 4.57 -19.88
C GLU A 123 9.94 4.36 -18.65
N ASP A 124 9.91 3.14 -18.10
CA ASP A 124 10.67 2.72 -16.93
C ASP A 124 10.31 3.39 -15.58
N VAL A 125 9.16 4.07 -15.50
CA VAL A 125 8.64 4.66 -14.25
C VAL A 125 7.25 4.12 -13.99
N VAL A 126 7.12 3.23 -12.99
CA VAL A 126 5.87 2.55 -12.67
C VAL A 126 5.46 2.85 -11.24
N PHE A 127 4.26 3.35 -11.04
CA PHE A 127 3.62 3.37 -9.73
C PHE A 127 2.90 2.04 -9.51
N HIS A 128 3.17 1.39 -8.38
CA HIS A 128 2.43 0.23 -7.92
C HIS A 128 1.53 0.65 -6.77
N SER A 129 0.23 0.35 -6.87
CA SER A 129 -0.71 0.41 -5.76
C SER A 129 -0.73 -0.95 -5.06
N THR A 130 -0.64 -0.95 -3.73
CA THR A 130 -0.77 -2.13 -2.88
C THR A 130 -1.86 -1.88 -1.84
N ALA A 131 -2.18 -2.84 -0.97
CA ALA A 131 -3.24 -2.71 0.05
C ALA A 131 -3.06 -1.52 1.03
N GLY A 132 -1.93 -0.83 0.97
CA GLY A 132 -1.69 0.46 1.62
C GLY A 132 -1.46 1.59 0.60
N HIS A 133 -0.32 2.30 0.71
CA HIS A 133 -0.02 3.44 -0.16
C HIS A 133 0.65 3.05 -1.49
N GLY A 134 1.29 1.88 -1.56
CA GLY A 134 2.10 1.50 -2.72
C GLY A 134 3.39 2.32 -2.85
N GLY A 135 3.91 2.46 -4.07
CA GLY A 135 5.12 3.26 -4.32
C GLY A 135 5.56 3.33 -5.77
N ILE A 136 6.52 4.22 -6.07
CA ILE A 136 7.10 4.38 -7.41
C ILE A 136 8.35 3.51 -7.55
N HIS A 137 8.34 2.68 -8.57
CA HIS A 137 9.47 1.90 -9.04
C HIS A 137 10.12 2.61 -10.24
N LEU A 138 11.44 2.77 -10.18
CA LEU A 138 12.27 3.26 -11.28
C LEU A 138 13.15 2.12 -11.78
N SER A 139 13.29 1.95 -13.10
CA SER A 139 14.33 1.06 -13.63
C SER A 139 15.72 1.51 -13.16
N ALA A 140 16.72 0.63 -13.22
CA ALA A 140 18.08 0.98 -12.84
C ALA A 140 18.60 2.21 -13.63
N THR A 141 18.22 2.34 -14.90
CA THR A 141 18.58 3.49 -15.75
C THR A 141 17.89 4.76 -15.28
N ARG A 142 16.57 4.73 -15.01
CA ARG A 142 15.83 5.90 -14.49
C ARG A 142 16.30 6.31 -13.10
N ASN A 143 16.58 5.34 -12.23
CA ASN A 143 17.12 5.61 -10.91
C ASN A 143 18.50 6.29 -11.01
N ARG A 144 19.31 5.96 -12.04
CA ARG A 144 20.58 6.65 -12.36
C ARG A 144 20.42 8.05 -12.93
N MET A 145 19.20 8.55 -13.16
CA MET A 145 18.95 9.95 -13.53
C MET A 145 18.51 10.82 -12.35
N VAL A 146 17.99 10.21 -11.27
CA VAL A 146 17.59 10.94 -10.05
C VAL A 146 18.81 11.65 -9.46
N HIS A 147 18.69 12.88 -8.95
CA HIS A 147 19.85 13.57 -8.37
C HIS A 147 20.50 12.72 -7.25
N PRO A 148 21.83 12.58 -7.16
CA PRO A 148 22.47 11.72 -6.15
C PRO A 148 22.04 11.99 -4.71
N MET A 149 21.78 13.25 -4.34
CA MET A 149 21.28 13.62 -3.00
C MET A 149 19.85 13.14 -2.70
N LEU A 150 19.07 12.80 -3.73
CA LEU A 150 17.70 12.31 -3.61
C LEU A 150 17.61 10.78 -3.78
N ARG A 151 18.72 10.12 -4.14
CA ARG A 151 18.77 8.67 -4.21
C ARG A 151 18.97 8.11 -2.81
N GLY A 152 18.31 6.99 -2.53
CA GLY A 152 18.63 6.20 -1.35
C GLY A 152 20.10 5.81 -1.37
N THR A 153 20.81 6.04 -0.28
CA THR A 153 22.15 5.50 -0.06
C THR A 153 22.08 3.99 0.15
N ILE A 154 23.19 3.31 -0.13
CA ILE A 154 23.34 1.92 0.31
C ILE A 154 23.39 1.97 1.84
N LEU A 155 22.30 1.54 2.47
CA LEU A 155 22.22 1.43 3.92
C LEU A 155 23.19 0.35 4.39
N ALA A 156 24.05 0.71 5.34
CA ALA A 156 24.91 -0.23 6.05
C ALA A 156 24.07 -1.13 6.98
N SER A 157 24.70 -2.19 7.50
CA SER A 157 24.09 -3.03 8.54
C SER A 157 23.72 -2.17 9.75
N GLY A 158 22.50 -2.31 10.25
CA GLY A 158 21.98 -1.51 11.38
C GLY A 158 21.21 -0.25 10.98
N GLU A 159 21.30 0.20 9.73
CA GLU A 159 20.61 1.41 9.27
C GLU A 159 19.18 1.14 8.76
N SER A 160 18.78 -0.14 8.66
CA SER A 160 17.42 -0.51 8.28
C SER A 160 17.00 -1.80 8.94
N ARG A 161 16.13 -1.66 9.96
CA ARG A 161 15.55 -2.78 10.69
C ARG A 161 15.00 -3.88 9.78
N GLU A 162 14.37 -3.51 8.65
CA GLU A 162 13.83 -4.48 7.69
C GLU A 162 14.91 -5.21 6.90
N LYS A 163 15.93 -4.49 6.40
CA LYS A 163 17.05 -5.12 5.69
C LYS A 163 17.86 -6.01 6.63
N ASP A 164 18.07 -5.55 7.86
CA ASP A 164 18.77 -6.29 8.89
C ASP A 164 18.00 -7.56 9.28
N ARG A 165 16.66 -7.45 9.44
CA ARG A 165 15.79 -8.61 9.65
C ARG A 165 15.92 -9.62 8.53
N ARG A 166 15.79 -9.19 7.26
CA ARG A 166 15.90 -10.10 6.10
C ARG A 166 17.28 -10.75 6.01
N ALA A 167 18.35 -10.00 6.28
CA ALA A 167 19.71 -10.54 6.28
C ALA A 167 19.89 -11.58 7.39
N PHE A 168 19.32 -11.34 8.57
CA PHE A 168 19.29 -12.31 9.66
C PHE A 168 18.50 -13.57 9.28
N GLU A 169 17.26 -13.43 8.80
CA GLU A 169 16.42 -14.54 8.36
C GLU A 169 17.08 -15.39 7.25
N GLN A 170 17.73 -14.74 6.28
CA GLN A 170 18.46 -15.45 5.22
C GLN A 170 19.68 -16.21 5.74
N ARG A 171 20.45 -15.58 6.64
CA ARG A 171 21.65 -16.21 7.24
C ARG A 171 21.27 -17.41 8.11
N HIS A 172 20.18 -17.29 8.86
CA HIS A 172 19.75 -18.27 9.85
C HIS A 172 18.58 -19.14 9.37
N ALA A 173 18.35 -19.22 8.06
CA ALA A 173 17.24 -19.99 7.49
C ALA A 173 17.30 -21.50 7.81
N GLY A 174 18.50 -22.01 8.09
CA GLY A 174 18.78 -23.39 8.47
C GLY A 174 19.11 -23.60 9.95
N ASP A 175 18.98 -22.55 10.78
CA ASP A 175 19.30 -22.63 12.20
C ASP A 175 18.03 -22.69 13.06
N TRP A 176 18.14 -23.24 14.26
CA TRP A 176 17.07 -23.21 15.25
C TRP A 176 16.98 -21.84 15.90
N ILE A 177 15.87 -21.13 15.71
CA ILE A 177 15.65 -19.79 16.28
C ILE A 177 14.55 -19.87 17.33
N VAL A 178 14.84 -19.34 18.52
CA VAL A 178 13.91 -19.30 19.64
C VAL A 178 12.67 -18.46 19.31
N VAL A 179 11.49 -19.09 19.45
CA VAL A 179 10.18 -18.46 19.28
C VAL A 179 9.43 -18.24 20.60
N SER A 180 9.78 -18.99 21.64
CA SER A 180 9.21 -18.88 22.99
C SER A 180 10.26 -19.23 24.04
N ALA A 181 10.23 -18.58 25.20
CA ALA A 181 11.18 -18.81 26.28
C ALA A 181 10.52 -18.63 27.64
N ILE A 182 10.91 -19.44 28.60
CA ILE A 182 10.48 -19.37 30.00
C ILE A 182 11.64 -19.74 30.91
N THR A 183 11.75 -19.07 32.06
CA THR A 183 12.70 -19.51 33.09
C THR A 183 12.33 -20.90 33.56
N SER A 184 13.29 -21.84 33.57
CA SER A 184 13.02 -23.21 33.98
C SER A 184 12.83 -23.29 35.49
N ASN A 185 11.72 -23.89 35.92
CA ASN A 185 11.50 -24.24 37.34
C ASN A 185 12.17 -25.57 37.72
N HIS A 186 12.66 -26.33 36.73
CA HIS A 186 13.23 -27.68 36.93
C HIS A 186 14.75 -27.67 36.94
N GLU A 187 15.37 -26.80 36.14
CA GLU A 187 16.82 -26.68 36.00
C GLU A 187 17.26 -25.27 36.41
N LYS A 188 17.85 -25.15 37.60
CA LYS A 188 18.24 -23.85 38.16
C LYS A 188 19.28 -23.16 37.28
N GLY A 189 19.05 -21.88 37.00
CA GLY A 189 19.95 -21.08 36.16
C GLY A 189 19.78 -21.33 34.66
N MET A 190 18.74 -22.05 34.24
CA MET A 190 18.45 -22.32 32.83
C MET A 190 17.14 -21.66 32.39
N VAL A 191 17.08 -21.30 31.12
CA VAL A 191 15.88 -20.88 30.40
C VAL A 191 15.49 -22.02 29.47
N GLU A 192 14.27 -22.52 29.64
CA GLU A 192 13.65 -23.46 28.72
C GLU A 192 13.16 -22.66 27.50
N VAL A 193 13.67 -23.00 26.32
CA VAL A 193 13.33 -22.30 25.08
C VAL A 193 12.74 -23.27 24.07
N VAL A 194 11.81 -22.75 23.27
CA VAL A 194 11.24 -23.40 22.09
C VAL A 194 11.83 -22.74 20.88
N ALA A 195 12.45 -23.53 20.02
CA ALA A 195 12.99 -23.05 18.76
C ALA A 195 12.34 -23.76 17.58
N THR A 196 12.32 -23.06 16.45
CA THR A 196 11.84 -23.55 15.16
C THR A 196 12.88 -23.27 14.09
N MET A 197 12.89 -24.10 13.05
CA MET A 197 13.79 -23.92 11.91
C MET A 197 13.55 -22.57 11.22
N GLY A 198 14.58 -21.71 11.22
CA GLY A 198 14.52 -20.36 10.68
C GLY A 198 13.52 -19.42 11.39
N GLY A 199 13.06 -19.76 12.59
CA GLY A 199 12.10 -18.95 13.35
C GLY A 199 10.67 -18.96 12.80
N ARG A 200 10.35 -19.91 11.91
CA ARG A 200 9.02 -20.04 11.29
C ARG A 200 7.96 -20.30 12.37
N ARG A 201 6.78 -19.73 12.20
CA ARG A 201 5.63 -19.95 13.08
C ARG A 201 4.44 -20.43 12.27
N GLY A 202 3.73 -21.44 12.75
CA GLY A 202 2.49 -21.92 12.15
C GLY A 202 2.35 -23.44 12.16
N PRO A 203 1.17 -23.96 11.78
CA PRO A 203 0.87 -25.39 11.78
C PRO A 203 1.88 -26.19 10.95
N GLY A 204 2.34 -27.33 11.49
CA GLY A 204 3.29 -28.22 10.82
C GLY A 204 4.76 -27.75 10.88
N THR A 205 5.06 -26.69 11.62
CA THR A 205 6.45 -26.31 11.91
C THR A 205 7.01 -27.25 12.98
N GLU A 206 8.19 -27.82 12.74
CA GLU A 206 8.90 -28.59 13.76
C GLU A 206 9.37 -27.67 14.88
N GLU A 207 8.97 -27.99 16.10
CA GLU A 207 9.38 -27.30 17.33
C GLU A 207 10.31 -28.21 18.12
N ARG A 208 11.43 -27.66 18.59
CA ARG A 208 12.35 -28.34 19.52
C ARG A 208 12.56 -27.51 20.76
N ARG A 209 12.68 -28.20 21.89
CA ARG A 209 12.97 -27.59 23.19
C ARG A 209 14.45 -27.71 23.51
N PHE A 210 15.00 -26.63 24.03
CA PHE A 210 16.38 -26.56 24.49
C PHE A 210 16.47 -25.94 25.87
N LEU A 211 17.56 -26.20 26.57
CA LEU A 211 17.96 -25.44 27.75
C LEU A 211 19.14 -24.53 27.41
N VAL A 212 18.96 -23.23 27.67
CA VAL A 212 19.99 -22.21 27.48
C VAL A 212 20.34 -21.62 28.85
N PRO A 213 21.62 -21.46 29.22
CA PRO A 213 21.99 -20.77 30.45
C PRO A 213 21.36 -19.38 30.54
N SER A 214 20.80 -19.02 31.70
CA SER A 214 20.05 -17.77 31.85
C SER A 214 20.92 -16.52 31.66
N GLU A 215 22.22 -16.62 31.89
CA GLU A 215 23.18 -15.54 31.65
C GLU A 215 23.45 -15.31 30.15
N GLU A 216 23.26 -16.34 29.33
CA GLU A 216 23.48 -16.31 27.89
C GLU A 216 22.22 -15.88 27.12
N TYR A 217 21.04 -16.33 27.56
CA TYR A 217 19.80 -16.04 26.86
C TYR A 217 19.45 -14.55 26.91
N ARG A 218 19.45 -13.90 25.73
CA ARG A 218 18.97 -12.52 25.56
C ARG A 218 18.01 -12.47 24.39
N SER A 219 16.83 -11.90 24.61
CA SER A 219 15.88 -11.63 23.53
C SER A 219 16.47 -10.55 22.60
N GLY A 220 17.01 -11.00 21.46
CA GLY A 220 17.55 -10.13 20.42
C GLY A 220 16.45 -9.54 19.53
N PRO A 221 16.77 -8.50 18.74
CA PRO A 221 15.80 -7.82 17.87
C PRO A 221 15.17 -8.73 16.79
N PHE A 222 15.83 -9.83 16.44
CA PHE A 222 15.39 -10.80 15.42
C PHE A 222 15.28 -12.24 15.95
N GLY A 223 15.44 -12.45 17.25
CA GLY A 223 15.44 -13.78 17.89
C GLY A 223 16.80 -14.18 18.47
N PHE A 224 16.82 -15.33 19.14
CA PHE A 224 18.02 -15.98 19.67
C PHE A 224 18.27 -17.26 18.89
N VAL A 225 19.47 -17.43 18.34
CA VAL A 225 19.85 -18.62 17.57
C VAL A 225 20.44 -19.65 18.54
N ILE A 226 19.95 -20.87 18.46
CA ILE A 226 20.45 -22.00 19.23
C ILE A 226 21.80 -22.43 18.65
N ASP A 227 22.76 -22.64 19.53
CA ASP A 227 24.03 -23.27 19.25
C ASP A 227 23.90 -24.74 19.63
N GLU A 228 23.74 -25.63 18.65
CA GLU A 228 23.49 -27.07 18.90
C GLU A 228 24.64 -27.77 19.62
N ASP A 229 25.87 -27.22 19.60
CA ASP A 229 27.02 -27.77 20.30
C ASP A 229 27.04 -27.37 21.79
N ARG A 230 26.35 -26.27 22.14
CA ARG A 230 26.37 -25.69 23.50
C ARG A 230 25.01 -25.77 24.21
N HIS A 231 23.90 -25.81 23.50
CA HIS A 231 22.55 -25.82 24.04
C HIS A 231 21.93 -27.20 23.89
N TRP A 232 21.53 -27.79 25.03
CA TRP A 232 21.07 -29.17 25.04
C TRP A 232 19.59 -29.29 24.69
N ILE A 233 19.25 -30.26 23.85
CA ILE A 233 17.87 -30.66 23.60
C ILE A 233 17.25 -31.14 24.91
N TYR A 234 16.10 -30.57 25.27
CA TYR A 234 15.42 -30.84 26.52
C TYR A 234 14.11 -31.58 26.31
N SER A 235 14.05 -32.81 26.84
CA SER A 235 12.86 -33.67 26.77
C SER A 235 12.19 -33.90 28.13
N GLY A 236 12.62 -33.16 29.17
CA GLY A 236 12.11 -33.29 30.54
C GLY A 236 10.78 -32.57 30.79
N PRO A 237 10.33 -32.54 32.06
CA PRO A 237 9.15 -31.78 32.49
C PRO A 237 9.24 -30.32 32.05
N SER A 238 8.16 -29.78 31.49
CA SER A 238 8.12 -28.42 30.95
C SER A 238 7.55 -27.43 31.94
N SER A 239 8.13 -26.24 31.99
CA SER A 239 7.53 -25.08 32.66
C SER A 239 6.50 -24.35 31.78
N PHE A 240 6.38 -24.70 30.48
CA PHE A 240 5.36 -24.13 29.60
C PHE A 240 3.97 -24.72 29.90
N LEU A 241 2.97 -23.84 29.94
CA LEU A 241 1.57 -24.21 30.10
C LEU A 241 1.09 -25.02 28.89
N GLY A 242 0.57 -26.24 29.11
CA GLY A 242 0.08 -27.13 28.06
C GLY A 242 1.10 -28.14 27.50
N TRP A 243 2.32 -28.16 28.05
CA TRP A 243 3.39 -29.10 27.67
C TRP A 243 3.87 -30.02 28.80
N ALA A 244 3.27 -29.91 29.97
CA ALA A 244 3.35 -30.97 30.97
C ALA A 244 2.72 -32.23 30.36
N ARG A 245 3.46 -33.34 30.38
CA ARG A 245 2.91 -34.67 30.05
C ARG A 245 1.65 -34.96 30.85
#